data_AF-A0A8H6EQ11-F1
#
_entry.id   AF-A0A8H6EQ11-F1
#
_cell.length_a   1.000
_cell.length_b   1.000
_cell.length_c   1.000
_cell.angle_alpha   90.00
_cell.angle_beta   90.00
_cell.angle_gamma   90.00
#
_symmetry.space_group_name_H-M   'P 1'
#
loop_
_entity.id
_entity.type
_entity.pdbx_description
1 polymer ?
#
loop_
_entity_poly.entity_id
_entity_poly.type
_entity_poly.pdbx_seq_one_letter_code
_entity_poly.pdbx_strand_id
1 'polypeptide(L)'
;MAYSQRGGRGGFRNGKLNKAREEKAVLEEAVVEEVDLEEAVVEAVEDSEEDSEEVVEAVEGQEVEEVEEVEPQEEEQEEEPKLHQGVYIARGKEDLLVTKNLVPGESVYGEKRISVEEPSKDPSTPPTKIEYRVWNPFRSKLAAGIMGGLDDIFMGPGKKVLYLGAASGTTVSHVSDLVGPEGIVYAVEFAHRPGRELIALAKKRPNIIPIIEDARHPQKVQNVGEYDQARIIALNSHLFLKDGGGVVISIKANCIDSTVDAETVLPVRIKPLEQLTLEPYERDHCIVVGKYMRGGI
;
A
#
# COMPACT_ATOMS: atom_id res chain seq x y z
N MET A 1 -52.54 47.72 -44.26
CA MET A 1 -53.36 48.12 -43.09
C MET A 1 -52.50 47.99 -41.84
N ALA A 2 -52.86 48.66 -40.75
CA ALA A 2 -52.11 48.68 -39.48
C ALA A 2 -53.01 48.26 -38.30
N TYR A 3 -52.52 48.46 -37.07
CA TYR A 3 -53.02 48.04 -35.74
C TYR A 3 -52.52 46.64 -35.27
N SER A 4 -51.93 46.43 -34.08
CA SER A 4 -52.11 46.96 -32.69
C SER A 4 -53.18 46.16 -31.91
N GLN A 5 -53.01 45.69 -30.66
CA GLN A 5 -51.97 45.94 -29.63
C GLN A 5 -51.81 44.80 -28.59
N ARG A 6 -50.72 44.86 -27.80
CA ARG A 6 -50.44 44.36 -26.41
C ARG A 6 -51.49 43.50 -25.64
N GLY A 7 -50.98 42.55 -24.83
CA GLY A 7 -51.71 41.97 -23.68
C GLY A 7 -50.99 40.82 -22.97
N GLY A 8 -49.97 41.08 -22.13
CA GLY A 8 -49.09 40.04 -21.58
C GLY A 8 -49.49 39.43 -20.23
N ARG A 9 -48.86 38.28 -19.89
CA ARG A 9 -48.62 37.71 -18.54
C ARG A 9 -47.71 36.48 -18.68
N GLY A 10 -46.78 36.27 -17.74
CA GLY A 10 -45.86 35.12 -17.72
C GLY A 10 -44.63 35.44 -16.87
N GLY A 11 -44.47 34.76 -15.73
CA GLY A 11 -43.49 35.15 -14.71
C GLY A 11 -42.09 34.55 -14.91
N PHE A 12 -41.08 35.23 -14.37
CA PHE A 12 -39.76 34.65 -14.16
C PHE A 12 -39.85 33.48 -13.16
N ARG A 13 -39.79 32.23 -13.65
CA ARG A 13 -39.36 31.06 -12.85
C ARG A 13 -39.11 29.83 -13.73
N ASN A 14 -37.83 29.58 -14.00
CA ASN A 14 -37.16 28.28 -14.00
C ASN A 14 -35.66 28.58 -14.10
N GLY A 15 -34.76 27.91 -13.38
CA GLY A 15 -34.93 26.69 -12.59
C GLY A 15 -33.71 25.82 -12.89
N LYS A 16 -32.79 25.70 -11.91
CA LYS A 16 -31.51 25.00 -12.13
C LYS A 16 -31.78 23.56 -12.57
N LEU A 17 -31.14 23.12 -13.65
CA LEU A 17 -30.81 21.72 -13.91
C LEU A 17 -29.73 21.66 -15.00
N ASN A 18 -28.53 22.16 -14.65
CA ASN A 18 -27.32 21.75 -15.37
C ASN A 18 -27.23 20.23 -15.22
N LYS A 19 -27.23 19.53 -16.35
CA LYS A 19 -27.19 18.06 -16.37
C LYS A 19 -25.88 17.62 -15.72
N ALA A 20 -25.99 16.90 -14.60
CA ALA A 20 -24.81 16.41 -13.88
C ALA A 20 -23.92 15.58 -14.83
N ARG A 21 -22.62 15.85 -14.77
CA ARG A 21 -21.62 15.05 -15.47
C ARG A 21 -21.32 13.89 -14.55
N GLU A 22 -21.70 12.68 -14.95
CA GLU A 22 -21.45 11.47 -14.14
C GLU A 22 -19.95 11.19 -14.14
N GLU A 23 -19.28 11.51 -13.04
CA GLU A 23 -17.83 11.32 -12.89
C GLU A 23 -17.55 9.91 -12.38
N LYS A 24 -16.85 9.15 -13.22
CA LYS A 24 -16.56 7.74 -12.95
C LYS A 24 -15.49 7.61 -11.86
N ALA A 25 -15.88 7.04 -10.72
CA ALA A 25 -14.94 6.28 -9.93
C ALA A 25 -14.41 5.11 -10.77
N VAL A 26 -13.08 4.91 -10.75
CA VAL A 26 -12.38 3.76 -11.31
C VAL A 26 -11.68 3.08 -10.14
N LEU A 27 -11.66 1.74 -10.11
CA LEU A 27 -10.80 1.01 -9.16
C LEU A 27 -9.35 1.25 -9.57
N GLU A 28 -8.58 1.97 -8.75
CA GLU A 28 -7.18 2.27 -9.05
C GLU A 28 -6.23 1.31 -8.34
N GLU A 29 -6.14 1.29 -6.99
CA GLU A 29 -5.35 0.28 -6.24
C GLU A 29 -6.00 -0.04 -4.88
N ALA A 30 -6.09 -1.33 -4.51
CA ALA A 30 -6.43 -1.77 -3.15
C ALA A 30 -5.73 -3.08 -2.78
N VAL A 31 -5.26 -3.20 -1.53
CA VAL A 31 -4.49 -4.34 -1.02
C VAL A 31 -5.17 -4.94 0.21
N VAL A 32 -5.22 -6.27 0.25
CA VAL A 32 -5.84 -7.11 1.28
C VAL A 32 -4.78 -8.13 1.71
N GLU A 33 -4.40 -8.17 2.99
CA GLU A 33 -3.13 -8.75 3.45
C GLU A 33 -3.31 -9.81 4.54
N GLU A 34 -2.73 -11.00 4.33
CA GLU A 34 -3.05 -12.30 4.94
C GLU A 34 -4.28 -12.98 4.33
N VAL A 35 -4.08 -13.64 3.19
CA VAL A 35 -5.07 -14.55 2.58
C VAL A 35 -4.92 -15.99 3.07
N ASP A 36 -5.97 -16.51 3.72
CA ASP A 36 -6.17 -17.95 3.92
C ASP A 36 -6.98 -18.54 2.76
N LEU A 37 -6.33 -19.45 2.02
CA LEU A 37 -6.94 -20.29 0.97
C LEU A 37 -6.75 -21.80 1.27
N GLU A 38 -6.34 -22.14 2.49
CA GLU A 38 -5.88 -23.47 2.89
C GLU A 38 -6.59 -23.90 4.19
N GLU A 39 -7.77 -24.52 4.08
CA GLU A 39 -8.38 -25.21 5.22
C GLU A 39 -7.67 -26.55 5.50
N ALA A 40 -7.40 -26.79 6.80
CA ALA A 40 -7.05 -28.05 7.48
C ALA A 40 -5.56 -28.45 7.67
N VAL A 41 -5.35 -29.21 8.76
CA VAL A 41 -4.18 -30.02 9.21
C VAL A 41 -3.28 -29.43 10.35
N VAL A 42 -3.79 -29.58 11.59
CA VAL A 42 -3.17 -29.85 12.92
C VAL A 42 -1.76 -29.35 13.37
N GLU A 43 -1.79 -28.52 14.42
CA GLU A 43 -1.23 -28.65 15.82
C GLU A 43 0.26 -28.95 16.19
N ALA A 44 0.68 -28.24 17.26
CA ALA A 44 1.71 -28.52 18.29
C ALA A 44 3.22 -28.43 17.88
N VAL A 45 4.19 -28.09 18.75
CA VAL A 45 4.41 -28.32 20.22
C VAL A 45 5.13 -27.12 20.90
N GLU A 46 5.28 -27.13 22.24
CA GLU A 46 6.02 -26.20 23.14
C GLU A 46 7.58 -26.21 22.94
N ASP A 47 8.51 -25.58 23.72
CA ASP A 47 8.56 -25.14 25.14
C ASP A 47 9.84 -24.30 25.50
N SER A 48 9.91 -23.66 26.70
CA SER A 48 11.13 -23.29 27.51
C SER A 48 12.18 -22.26 26.93
N GLU A 49 13.13 -21.56 27.62
CA GLU A 49 13.57 -21.21 29.02
C GLU A 49 13.97 -19.68 29.00
N GLU A 50 13.61 -18.77 29.93
CA GLU A 50 14.24 -18.31 31.22
C GLU A 50 15.57 -17.49 31.21
N ASP A 51 15.83 -16.74 32.30
CA ASP A 51 16.61 -15.47 32.39
C ASP A 51 18.10 -15.55 32.83
N SER A 52 18.81 -14.40 32.77
CA SER A 52 19.92 -14.07 33.69
C SER A 52 20.10 -12.55 33.91
N GLU A 53 20.37 -12.13 35.16
CA GLU A 53 20.63 -10.74 35.60
C GLU A 53 22.07 -10.56 36.18
N GLU A 54 22.32 -9.42 36.84
CA GLU A 54 23.50 -9.02 37.64
C GLU A 54 24.74 -8.49 36.86
N VAL A 55 25.48 -7.47 37.32
CA VAL A 55 25.32 -6.58 38.50
C VAL A 55 25.97 -5.20 38.25
N VAL A 56 25.60 -4.18 39.04
CA VAL A 56 26.19 -2.83 39.02
C VAL A 56 27.23 -2.61 40.14
N GLU A 57 28.27 -1.82 39.88
CA GLU A 57 29.18 -1.29 40.90
C GLU A 57 29.54 0.19 40.58
N ALA A 58 29.82 0.99 41.60
CA ALA A 58 30.00 2.44 41.48
C ALA A 58 31.15 2.97 42.37
N VAL A 59 31.84 4.01 41.90
CA VAL A 59 32.93 4.71 42.64
C VAL A 59 32.86 6.21 42.33
N GLU A 60 33.07 7.06 43.34
CA GLU A 60 32.95 8.53 43.25
C GLU A 60 34.32 9.26 43.20
N GLY A 61 34.36 10.40 42.49
CA GLY A 61 35.03 11.64 42.94
C GLY A 61 36.52 11.89 42.62
N GLN A 62 36.80 12.88 41.74
CA GLN A 62 37.22 14.24 42.17
C GLN A 62 37.38 15.26 41.01
N GLU A 63 36.64 16.37 41.14
CA GLU A 63 37.03 17.79 40.92
C GLU A 63 37.65 18.33 39.59
N VAL A 64 36.76 18.92 38.78
CA VAL A 64 36.79 20.24 38.05
C VAL A 64 38.07 20.86 37.43
N GLU A 65 37.91 21.29 36.17
CA GLU A 65 38.14 22.69 35.74
C GLU A 65 36.92 23.18 34.91
N GLU A 66 36.70 24.50 34.79
CA GLU A 66 35.49 25.11 34.21
C GLU A 66 35.56 25.30 32.67
N VAL A 67 34.46 25.00 31.96
CA VAL A 67 34.15 25.54 30.61
C VAL A 67 32.65 25.84 30.52
N GLU A 68 32.30 26.87 29.74
CA GLU A 68 31.01 27.58 29.66
C GLU A 68 29.72 26.71 29.62
N GLU A 69 28.66 27.20 30.29
CA GLU A 69 27.29 26.73 30.07
C GLU A 69 26.85 27.04 28.63
N VAL A 70 26.90 26.05 27.76
CA VAL A 70 26.08 26.02 26.55
C VAL A 70 24.73 25.45 26.96
N GLU A 71 23.66 26.23 26.84
CA GLU A 71 22.29 25.72 27.00
C GLU A 71 22.13 24.48 26.09
N PRO A 72 21.58 23.35 26.59
CA PRO A 72 21.30 22.21 25.74
C PRO A 72 20.21 22.62 24.77
N GLN A 73 20.62 23.08 23.58
CA GLN A 73 19.78 23.05 22.41
C GLN A 73 19.39 21.58 22.24
N GLU A 74 18.09 21.31 22.37
CA GLU A 74 17.54 20.01 22.06
C GLU A 74 17.85 19.76 20.58
N GLU A 75 18.90 18.96 20.31
CA GLU A 75 19.10 18.41 18.98
C GLU A 75 17.87 17.55 18.70
N GLU A 76 16.95 18.11 17.92
CA GLU A 76 15.84 17.39 17.29
C GLU A 76 16.47 16.27 16.46
N GLN A 77 16.67 15.11 17.09
CA GLN A 77 16.98 13.88 16.38
C GLN A 77 15.75 13.59 15.52
N GLU A 78 15.82 13.98 14.25
CA GLU A 78 14.89 13.52 13.22
C GLU A 78 14.87 11.99 13.29
N GLU A 79 13.84 11.41 13.92
CA GLU A 79 13.71 9.96 14.02
C GLU A 79 13.71 9.40 12.60
N GLU A 80 14.76 8.63 12.24
CA GLU A 80 14.89 8.14 10.86
C GLU A 80 13.61 7.38 10.48
N PRO A 81 12.90 7.77 9.41
CA PRO A 81 11.56 7.29 9.14
C PRO A 81 11.55 5.77 9.04
N LYS A 82 10.74 5.15 9.91
CA LYS A 82 10.75 3.72 10.23
C LYS A 82 10.48 2.84 9.00
N LEU A 83 11.55 2.46 8.31
CA LEU A 83 11.46 1.75 7.03
C LEU A 83 10.79 0.38 7.15
N HIS A 84 9.74 0.17 6.35
CA HIS A 84 9.05 -1.12 6.26
C HIS A 84 9.97 -2.22 5.73
N GLN A 85 9.78 -3.45 6.21
CA GLN A 85 10.63 -4.58 5.85
C GLN A 85 10.60 -4.88 4.34
N GLY A 86 11.77 -4.89 3.69
CA GLY A 86 11.92 -5.11 2.25
C GLY A 86 11.83 -3.84 1.38
N VAL A 87 11.53 -2.70 1.98
CA VAL A 87 11.72 -1.36 1.40
C VAL A 87 13.10 -0.84 1.82
N TYR A 88 13.77 -0.12 0.94
CA TYR A 88 15.07 0.50 1.21
C TYR A 88 15.12 1.91 0.59
N ILE A 89 15.97 2.80 1.14
CA ILE A 89 16.29 4.09 0.53
C ILE A 89 17.69 4.02 -0.06
N ALA A 90 17.81 4.21 -1.38
CA ALA A 90 19.08 4.46 -2.04
C ALA A 90 19.43 5.94 -1.90
N ARG A 91 20.16 6.28 -0.82
CA ARG A 91 20.64 7.65 -0.53
C ARG A 91 21.55 8.17 -1.67
N GLY A 92 21.49 9.46 -2.00
CA GLY A 92 22.24 10.00 -3.14
C GLY A 92 22.28 11.53 -3.27
N LYS A 93 22.16 12.04 -4.51
CA LYS A 93 21.87 13.47 -4.76
C LYS A 93 20.39 13.81 -4.52
N GLU A 94 19.57 12.79 -4.73
CA GLU A 94 18.13 12.71 -4.51
C GLU A 94 17.96 11.31 -3.92
N ASP A 95 17.20 11.19 -2.85
CA ASP A 95 16.96 9.90 -2.20
C ASP A 95 15.85 9.14 -2.93
N LEU A 96 16.09 7.86 -3.21
CA LEU A 96 15.21 7.05 -4.05
C LEU A 96 14.67 5.86 -3.26
N LEU A 97 13.34 5.71 -3.23
CA LEU A 97 12.69 4.49 -2.74
C LEU A 97 13.04 3.32 -3.67
N VAL A 98 13.53 2.21 -3.10
CA VAL A 98 13.88 1.01 -3.87
C VAL A 98 13.41 -0.28 -3.22
N THR A 99 13.16 -1.30 -4.05
CA THR A 99 12.91 -2.69 -3.64
C THR A 99 14.04 -3.60 -4.15
N LYS A 100 14.32 -4.69 -3.43
CA LYS A 100 15.33 -5.68 -3.82
C LYS A 100 14.80 -6.56 -4.97
N ASN A 101 15.45 -6.55 -6.13
CA ASN A 101 14.94 -7.19 -7.33
C ASN A 101 14.94 -8.72 -7.21
N LEU A 102 13.75 -9.34 -7.22
CA LEU A 102 13.58 -10.78 -7.27
C LEU A 102 14.04 -11.41 -8.60
N VAL A 103 14.15 -10.62 -9.68
CA VAL A 103 14.60 -11.07 -11.01
C VAL A 103 15.76 -10.19 -11.52
N PRO A 104 16.97 -10.33 -10.97
CA PRO A 104 18.12 -9.49 -11.33
C PRO A 104 18.43 -9.51 -12.84
N GLY A 105 18.74 -8.34 -13.38
CA GLY A 105 19.00 -8.14 -14.81
C GLY A 105 17.79 -7.63 -15.59
N GLU A 106 16.57 -7.77 -15.07
CA GLU A 106 15.33 -7.32 -15.73
C GLU A 106 14.67 -6.12 -15.04
N SER A 107 14.07 -5.24 -15.86
CA SER A 107 13.17 -4.15 -15.46
C SER A 107 11.78 -4.39 -16.05
N VAL A 108 10.73 -4.04 -15.32
CA VAL A 108 9.32 -4.34 -15.67
C VAL A 108 8.71 -3.26 -16.54
N TYR A 109 8.94 -1.98 -16.23
CA TYR A 109 8.34 -0.83 -16.92
C TYR A 109 9.36 0.24 -17.36
N GLY A 110 10.65 -0.11 -17.36
CA GLY A 110 11.76 0.78 -17.74
C GLY A 110 12.31 1.62 -16.58
N GLU A 111 12.05 1.20 -15.35
CA GLU A 111 12.59 1.77 -14.12
C GLU A 111 14.12 1.70 -14.04
N LYS A 112 14.71 2.69 -13.36
CA LYS A 112 16.13 2.70 -13.01
C LYS A 112 16.42 1.52 -12.07
N ARG A 113 17.51 0.82 -12.34
CA ARG A 113 18.06 -0.24 -11.48
C ARG A 113 19.41 0.18 -10.91
N ILE A 114 19.71 -0.29 -9.72
CA ILE A 114 20.93 -0.01 -8.97
C ILE A 114 21.54 -1.35 -8.58
N SER A 115 22.78 -1.62 -8.98
CA SER A 115 23.51 -2.81 -8.53
C SER A 115 24.44 -2.46 -7.38
N VAL A 116 24.52 -3.34 -6.39
CA VAL A 116 25.46 -3.28 -5.27
C VAL A 116 26.17 -4.64 -5.20
N GLU A 117 27.47 -4.64 -4.92
CA GLU A 117 28.25 -5.87 -4.70
C GLU A 117 28.44 -6.05 -3.19
N GLU A 118 27.76 -7.05 -2.60
CA GLU A 118 27.97 -7.41 -1.20
C GLU A 118 29.23 -8.30 -1.10
N PRO A 119 30.22 -7.93 -0.25
CA PRO A 119 31.37 -8.78 -0.02
C PRO A 119 30.93 -10.07 0.70
N SER A 120 31.44 -11.20 0.23
CA SER A 120 31.23 -12.49 0.91
C SER A 120 31.85 -12.48 2.31
N LYS A 121 31.18 -13.13 3.27
CA LYS A 121 31.74 -13.41 4.61
C LYS A 121 32.93 -14.38 4.56
N ASP A 122 33.04 -15.17 3.49
CA ASP A 122 34.19 -16.02 3.17
C ASP A 122 34.99 -15.41 2.01
N PRO A 123 36.27 -15.04 2.20
CA PRO A 123 37.09 -14.40 1.16
C PRO A 123 37.46 -15.31 -0.03
N SER A 124 37.13 -16.60 0.02
CA SER A 124 37.27 -17.52 -1.13
C SER A 124 36.10 -17.46 -2.11
N THR A 125 34.96 -16.90 -1.70
CA THR A 125 33.73 -16.80 -2.49
C THR A 125 33.60 -15.40 -3.11
N PRO A 126 33.28 -15.27 -4.42
CA PRO A 126 33.13 -13.97 -5.08
C PRO A 126 32.00 -13.13 -4.46
N PRO A 127 32.07 -11.78 -4.56
CA PRO A 127 31.02 -10.90 -4.03
C PRO A 127 29.67 -11.17 -4.69
N THR A 128 28.60 -11.11 -3.91
CA THR A 128 27.24 -11.34 -4.40
C THR A 128 26.67 -10.04 -4.95
N LYS A 129 26.38 -10.03 -6.25
CA LYS A 129 25.77 -8.86 -6.91
C LYS A 129 24.27 -8.84 -6.65
N ILE A 130 23.84 -7.93 -5.78
CA ILE A 130 22.42 -7.62 -5.54
C ILE A 130 22.00 -6.50 -6.48
N GLU A 131 20.75 -6.56 -6.93
CA GLU A 131 20.13 -5.49 -7.71
C GLU A 131 18.88 -4.97 -7.00
N TYR A 132 18.69 -3.65 -7.04
CA TYR A 132 17.55 -2.93 -6.52
C TYR A 132 16.84 -2.18 -7.65
N ARG A 133 15.51 -2.00 -7.54
CA ARG A 133 14.64 -1.33 -8.53
C ARG A 133 14.04 -0.07 -7.93
N VAL A 134 14.14 1.06 -8.63
CA VAL A 134 13.56 2.33 -8.18
C VAL A 134 12.05 2.32 -8.31
N TRP A 135 11.37 2.41 -7.17
CA TRP A 135 9.91 2.48 -7.06
C TRP A 135 9.52 3.97 -7.09
N ASN A 136 8.72 4.37 -8.07
CA ASN A 136 8.40 5.79 -8.30
C ASN A 136 7.04 6.16 -7.68
N PRO A 137 6.97 7.09 -6.72
CA PRO A 137 5.72 7.49 -6.06
C PRO A 137 4.73 8.16 -7.05
N PHE A 138 5.22 8.90 -8.04
CA PHE A 138 4.41 9.48 -9.13
C PHE A 138 3.89 8.42 -10.14
N ARG A 139 4.00 7.12 -9.83
CA ARG A 139 3.50 6.00 -10.66
C ARG A 139 2.86 4.86 -9.86
N SER A 140 2.80 4.98 -8.54
CA SER A 140 2.36 3.90 -7.64
C SER A 140 1.89 4.52 -6.34
N LYS A 141 0.60 4.40 -6.02
CA LYS A 141 0.01 5.11 -4.88
C LYS A 141 0.50 4.53 -3.56
N LEU A 142 0.82 3.23 -3.52
CA LEU A 142 1.50 2.60 -2.40
C LEU A 142 2.89 3.21 -2.13
N ALA A 143 3.70 3.50 -3.16
CA ALA A 143 4.98 4.20 -2.96
C ALA A 143 4.80 5.66 -2.52
N ALA A 144 3.77 6.35 -3.00
CA ALA A 144 3.42 7.69 -2.53
C ALA A 144 3.03 7.68 -1.03
N GLY A 145 2.28 6.66 -0.57
CA GLY A 145 1.96 6.47 0.84
C GLY A 145 3.21 6.18 1.69
N ILE A 146 4.05 5.23 1.26
CA ILE A 146 5.32 4.90 1.94
C ILE A 146 6.22 6.14 2.07
N MET A 147 6.34 6.96 1.02
CA MET A 147 7.13 8.21 1.08
C MET A 147 6.44 9.35 1.83
N GLY A 148 5.11 9.27 2.05
CA GLY A 148 4.36 10.19 2.89
C GLY A 148 4.34 9.81 4.37
N GLY A 149 4.90 8.66 4.75
CA GLY A 149 5.08 8.24 6.14
C GLY A 149 3.95 7.41 6.75
N LEU A 150 3.35 6.48 5.99
CA LEU A 150 2.46 5.45 6.58
C LEU A 150 3.17 4.70 7.72
N ASP A 151 2.45 4.38 8.81
CA ASP A 151 3.00 3.68 9.99
C ASP A 151 3.23 2.18 9.72
N ASP A 152 2.22 1.53 9.12
CA ASP A 152 2.26 0.11 8.76
C ASP A 152 1.51 -0.13 7.44
N ILE A 153 2.26 -0.53 6.41
CA ILE A 153 1.69 -0.97 5.12
C ILE A 153 1.18 -2.41 5.14
N PHE A 154 1.28 -3.10 6.27
CA PHE A 154 0.94 -4.50 6.52
C PHE A 154 1.74 -5.53 5.68
N MET A 155 2.41 -5.13 4.61
CA MET A 155 3.18 -5.99 3.71
C MET A 155 4.65 -6.11 4.13
N GLY A 156 5.23 -7.30 3.96
CA GLY A 156 6.65 -7.58 4.24
C GLY A 156 7.06 -8.99 3.81
N PRO A 157 8.33 -9.41 4.05
CA PRO A 157 8.85 -10.71 3.64
C PRO A 157 8.02 -11.90 4.16
N GLY A 158 7.78 -12.90 3.31
CA GLY A 158 7.00 -14.10 3.64
C GLY A 158 5.48 -13.93 3.67
N LYS A 159 4.96 -12.71 3.52
CA LYS A 159 3.52 -12.42 3.62
C LYS A 159 2.72 -12.87 2.38
N LYS A 160 1.45 -13.24 2.59
CA LYS A 160 0.47 -13.56 1.52
C LYS A 160 -0.45 -12.35 1.26
N VAL A 161 -0.34 -11.74 0.08
CA VAL A 161 -1.00 -10.48 -0.28
C VAL A 161 -1.98 -10.68 -1.45
N LEU A 162 -3.19 -10.16 -1.33
CA LEU A 162 -4.18 -10.05 -2.40
C LEU A 162 -4.25 -8.61 -2.91
N TYR A 163 -3.90 -8.42 -4.18
CA TYR A 163 -3.82 -7.14 -4.85
C TYR A 163 -5.00 -6.98 -5.82
N LEU A 164 -5.89 -6.03 -5.56
CA LEU A 164 -7.09 -5.76 -6.35
C LEU A 164 -6.84 -4.54 -7.26
N GLY A 165 -7.00 -4.72 -8.58
CA GLY A 165 -6.64 -3.69 -9.56
C GLY A 165 -5.17 -3.77 -9.96
N ALA A 166 -4.67 -4.98 -10.20
CA ALA A 166 -3.26 -5.24 -10.49
C ALA A 166 -2.74 -4.58 -11.80
N ALA A 167 -3.62 -4.19 -12.71
CA ALA A 167 -3.30 -3.58 -14.00
C ALA A 167 -2.23 -4.40 -14.75
N SER A 168 -1.22 -3.75 -15.34
CA SER A 168 -0.09 -4.42 -16.00
C SER A 168 0.99 -4.92 -15.02
N GLY A 169 0.76 -4.79 -13.71
CA GLY A 169 1.64 -5.30 -12.66
C GLY A 169 2.78 -4.36 -12.25
N THR A 170 2.68 -3.05 -12.51
CA THR A 170 3.72 -2.08 -12.12
C THR A 170 3.97 -2.07 -10.61
N THR A 171 2.99 -1.71 -9.79
CA THR A 171 3.10 -1.76 -8.32
C THR A 171 3.24 -3.19 -7.81
N VAL A 172 2.49 -4.14 -8.39
CA VAL A 172 2.54 -5.57 -8.05
C VAL A 172 3.96 -6.14 -8.15
N SER A 173 4.77 -5.67 -9.11
CA SER A 173 6.18 -6.10 -9.22
C SER A 173 7.06 -5.64 -8.05
N HIS A 174 6.73 -4.54 -7.39
CA HIS A 174 7.41 -4.07 -6.19
C HIS A 174 6.87 -4.75 -4.93
N VAL A 175 5.57 -5.04 -4.84
CA VAL A 175 5.01 -5.91 -3.79
C VAL A 175 5.59 -7.33 -3.88
N SER A 176 5.83 -7.84 -5.09
CA SER A 176 6.52 -9.11 -5.35
C SER A 176 8.01 -9.10 -4.97
N ASP A 177 8.69 -7.96 -5.04
CA ASP A 177 10.03 -7.81 -4.44
C ASP A 177 9.97 -7.77 -2.91
N LEU A 178 8.99 -7.02 -2.37
CA LEU A 178 8.78 -6.76 -0.94
C LEU A 178 8.50 -8.02 -0.14
N VAL A 179 7.58 -8.88 -0.62
CA VAL A 179 7.24 -10.14 0.07
C VAL A 179 8.28 -11.25 -0.15
N GLY A 180 9.22 -11.06 -1.08
CA GLY A 180 10.30 -12.00 -1.34
C GLY A 180 9.85 -13.37 -1.87
N PRO A 181 10.75 -14.37 -1.89
CA PRO A 181 10.46 -15.69 -2.49
C PRO A 181 9.46 -16.53 -1.69
N GLU A 182 9.40 -16.37 -0.36
CA GLU A 182 8.51 -17.13 0.53
C GLU A 182 7.09 -16.55 0.60
N GLY A 183 6.91 -15.27 0.23
CA GLY A 183 5.61 -14.62 0.16
C GLY A 183 4.87 -14.93 -1.15
N ILE A 184 3.59 -14.57 -1.22
CA ILE A 184 2.74 -14.78 -2.41
C ILE A 184 1.92 -13.51 -2.69
N VAL A 185 1.83 -13.11 -3.95
CA VAL A 185 0.99 -11.99 -4.41
C VAL A 185 -0.08 -12.48 -5.38
N TYR A 186 -1.31 -12.61 -4.89
CA TYR A 186 -2.50 -12.90 -5.69
C TYR A 186 -2.95 -11.62 -6.40
N ALA A 187 -2.67 -11.49 -7.70
CA ALA A 187 -2.83 -10.26 -8.46
C ALA A 187 -4.09 -10.31 -9.33
N VAL A 188 -5.15 -9.63 -8.90
CA VAL A 188 -6.47 -9.62 -9.56
C VAL A 188 -6.58 -8.46 -10.54
N GLU A 189 -6.84 -8.76 -11.81
CA GLU A 189 -7.06 -7.77 -12.88
C GLU A 189 -8.21 -8.20 -13.82
N PHE A 190 -9.25 -7.36 -13.95
CA PHE A 190 -10.41 -7.68 -14.77
C PHE A 190 -10.15 -7.54 -16.29
N ALA A 191 -9.36 -6.56 -16.71
CA ALA A 191 -9.21 -6.23 -18.12
C ALA A 191 -8.16 -7.12 -18.83
N HIS A 192 -8.60 -7.90 -19.80
CA HIS A 192 -7.74 -8.84 -20.57
C HIS A 192 -6.52 -8.20 -21.26
N ARG A 193 -6.48 -6.87 -21.49
CA ARG A 193 -5.31 -6.21 -22.08
C ARG A 193 -4.15 -6.10 -21.07
N PRO A 194 -4.28 -5.33 -19.97
CA PRO A 194 -3.25 -5.32 -18.92
C PRO A 194 -3.03 -6.72 -18.31
N GLY A 195 -4.08 -7.55 -18.19
CA GLY A 195 -3.94 -8.94 -17.74
C GLY A 195 -2.96 -9.80 -18.56
N ARG A 196 -2.73 -9.52 -19.85
CA ARG A 196 -1.68 -10.20 -20.64
C ARG A 196 -0.26 -9.79 -20.21
N GLU A 197 -0.09 -8.53 -19.85
CA GLU A 197 1.18 -7.98 -19.37
C GLU A 197 1.46 -8.51 -17.94
N LEU A 198 0.43 -8.58 -17.08
CA LEU A 198 0.48 -9.22 -15.76
C LEU A 198 0.82 -10.72 -15.84
N ILE A 199 0.23 -11.48 -16.76
CA ILE A 199 0.60 -12.88 -17.01
C ILE A 199 2.05 -13.02 -17.52
N ALA A 200 2.53 -12.07 -18.32
CA ALA A 200 3.92 -12.08 -18.79
C ALA A 200 4.92 -11.75 -17.66
N LEU A 201 4.53 -10.90 -16.71
CA LEU A 201 5.27 -10.61 -15.48
C LEU A 201 5.32 -11.84 -14.54
N ALA A 202 4.18 -12.48 -14.29
CA ALA A 202 4.10 -13.65 -13.41
C ALA A 202 4.95 -14.84 -13.90
N LYS A 203 5.09 -15.03 -15.22
CA LYS A 203 5.99 -16.04 -15.81
C LYS A 203 7.47 -15.85 -15.44
N LYS A 204 7.86 -14.66 -14.96
CA LYS A 204 9.22 -14.33 -14.51
C LYS A 204 9.33 -14.27 -12.98
N ARG A 205 8.21 -14.05 -12.29
CA ARG A 205 8.11 -13.87 -10.83
C ARG A 205 7.18 -14.94 -10.25
N PRO A 206 7.72 -16.09 -9.81
CA PRO A 206 6.90 -17.25 -9.42
C PRO A 206 6.03 -16.99 -8.19
N ASN A 207 6.32 -15.96 -7.39
CA ASN A 207 5.48 -15.52 -6.28
C ASN A 207 4.26 -14.68 -6.71
N ILE A 208 4.08 -14.35 -7.99
CA ILE A 208 2.86 -13.68 -8.49
C ILE A 208 1.89 -14.72 -9.07
N ILE A 209 0.68 -14.78 -8.52
CA ILE A 209 -0.43 -15.59 -9.05
C ILE A 209 -1.42 -14.65 -9.76
N PRO A 210 -1.45 -14.60 -11.10
CA PRO A 210 -2.30 -13.68 -11.85
C PRO A 210 -3.72 -14.24 -11.99
N ILE A 211 -4.71 -13.49 -11.50
CA ILE A 211 -6.13 -13.85 -11.51
C ILE A 211 -6.85 -12.87 -12.44
N ILE A 212 -7.21 -13.32 -13.65
CA ILE A 212 -7.85 -12.46 -14.66
C ILE A 212 -9.37 -12.60 -14.58
N GLU A 213 -9.96 -12.03 -13.53
CA GLU A 213 -11.39 -12.13 -13.19
C GLU A 213 -11.95 -10.84 -12.55
N ASP A 214 -13.28 -10.77 -12.41
CA ASP A 214 -13.98 -9.64 -11.78
C ASP A 214 -13.98 -9.72 -10.24
N ALA A 215 -13.26 -8.81 -9.60
CA ALA A 215 -13.16 -8.70 -8.13
C ALA A 215 -14.51 -8.50 -7.40
N ARG A 216 -15.60 -8.18 -8.12
CA ARG A 216 -16.96 -8.05 -7.57
C ARG A 216 -17.61 -9.39 -7.20
N HIS A 217 -17.13 -10.53 -7.71
CA HIS A 217 -17.82 -11.83 -7.61
C HIS A 217 -17.04 -12.97 -6.94
N PRO A 218 -16.35 -12.75 -5.80
CA PRO A 218 -15.44 -13.73 -5.20
C PRO A 218 -16.11 -15.03 -4.72
N GLN A 219 -17.45 -15.10 -4.65
CA GLN A 219 -18.21 -16.30 -4.28
C GLN A 219 -18.44 -17.27 -5.46
N LYS A 220 -18.58 -16.80 -6.72
CA LYS A 220 -18.89 -17.67 -7.88
C LYS A 220 -18.33 -17.18 -9.22
N VAL A 221 -18.63 -16.00 -9.74
CA VAL A 221 -19.78 -15.65 -10.62
C VAL A 221 -21.18 -15.49 -10.01
N GLN A 222 -21.59 -14.26 -9.66
CA GLN A 222 -22.73 -13.55 -10.30
C GLN A 222 -23.18 -12.24 -9.61
N ASN A 223 -23.83 -11.43 -10.45
CA ASN A 223 -24.67 -10.26 -10.19
C ASN A 223 -24.00 -8.94 -9.78
N VAL A 224 -24.23 -7.94 -10.65
CA VAL A 224 -23.49 -6.68 -10.72
C VAL A 224 -24.19 -5.59 -9.90
N GLY A 225 -23.41 -4.93 -9.05
CA GLY A 225 -23.54 -3.50 -8.79
C GLY A 225 -22.27 -2.82 -9.28
N GLU A 226 -22.39 -1.67 -9.94
CA GLU A 226 -21.26 -0.77 -10.16
C GLU A 226 -21.17 0.23 -9.00
N TYR A 227 -19.99 0.84 -8.79
CA TYR A 227 -19.75 1.94 -7.85
C TYR A 227 -19.85 1.64 -6.34
N ASP A 228 -19.28 0.51 -5.88
CA ASP A 228 -19.12 0.22 -4.44
C ASP A 228 -17.77 -0.45 -4.14
N GLN A 229 -16.71 0.36 -4.02
CA GLN A 229 -15.35 -0.08 -3.70
C GLN A 229 -15.27 -0.66 -2.27
N ALA A 230 -15.96 -0.04 -1.31
CA ALA A 230 -16.01 -0.51 0.07
C ALA A 230 -16.61 -1.92 0.17
N ARG A 231 -17.67 -2.23 -0.59
CA ARG A 231 -18.25 -3.58 -0.67
C ARG A 231 -17.37 -4.59 -1.40
N ILE A 232 -16.66 -4.21 -2.46
CA ILE A 232 -15.69 -5.11 -3.11
C ILE A 232 -14.63 -5.54 -2.09
N ILE A 233 -14.10 -4.57 -1.34
CA ILE A 233 -13.08 -4.82 -0.31
C ILE A 233 -13.68 -5.60 0.86
N ALA A 234 -14.90 -5.30 1.30
CA ALA A 234 -15.60 -6.06 2.34
C ALA A 234 -15.84 -7.53 1.95
N LEU A 235 -16.23 -7.80 0.69
CA LEU A 235 -16.51 -9.16 0.19
C LEU A 235 -15.23 -9.99 0.06
N ASN A 236 -14.15 -9.41 -0.47
CA ASN A 236 -12.86 -10.09 -0.56
C ASN A 236 -12.24 -10.27 0.83
N SER A 237 -12.35 -9.27 1.71
CA SER A 237 -11.90 -9.38 3.10
C SER A 237 -12.65 -10.50 3.84
N HIS A 238 -13.98 -10.55 3.76
CA HIS A 238 -14.76 -11.54 4.50
C HIS A 238 -14.51 -13.00 4.06
N LEU A 239 -14.00 -13.20 2.83
CA LEU A 239 -13.69 -14.51 2.28
C LEU A 239 -12.26 -14.96 2.50
N PHE A 240 -11.31 -14.06 2.31
CA PHE A 240 -9.90 -14.40 2.19
C PHE A 240 -9.08 -13.88 3.37
N LEU A 241 -9.42 -12.72 3.92
CA LEU A 241 -8.62 -12.03 4.92
C LEU A 241 -8.74 -12.68 6.30
N LYS A 242 -7.58 -12.96 6.91
CA LYS A 242 -7.50 -13.45 8.30
C LYS A 242 -8.07 -12.44 9.29
N ASP A 243 -8.49 -12.94 10.45
CA ASP A 243 -8.86 -12.06 11.56
C ASP A 243 -7.62 -11.32 12.06
N GLY A 244 -7.70 -9.99 12.17
CA GLY A 244 -6.55 -9.13 12.39
C GLY A 244 -5.71 -8.83 11.14
N GLY A 245 -6.08 -9.30 9.95
CA GLY A 245 -5.36 -9.05 8.70
C GLY A 245 -5.43 -7.59 8.24
N GLY A 246 -4.45 -7.18 7.42
CA GLY A 246 -4.28 -5.80 6.96
C GLY A 246 -5.12 -5.43 5.74
N VAL A 247 -5.55 -4.17 5.67
CA VAL A 247 -6.19 -3.60 4.47
C VAL A 247 -5.63 -2.21 4.21
N VAL A 248 -5.10 -2.01 3.00
CA VAL A 248 -4.54 -0.72 2.54
C VAL A 248 -5.29 -0.32 1.26
N ILE A 249 -6.04 0.76 1.32
CA ILE A 249 -6.97 1.17 0.25
C ILE A 249 -6.55 2.53 -0.29
N SER A 250 -6.36 2.67 -1.61
CA SER A 250 -6.34 4.00 -2.21
C SER A 250 -7.76 4.47 -2.56
N ILE A 251 -8.10 5.67 -2.10
CA ILE A 251 -9.39 6.34 -2.34
C ILE A 251 -9.14 7.62 -3.11
N LYS A 252 -10.06 7.93 -4.03
CA LYS A 252 -10.05 9.16 -4.83
C LYS A 252 -11.03 10.16 -4.22
N ALA A 253 -10.51 11.25 -3.68
CA ALA A 253 -11.27 12.24 -2.91
C ALA A 253 -12.36 12.96 -3.73
N ASN A 254 -12.19 13.08 -5.05
CA ASN A 254 -13.25 13.59 -5.92
C ASN A 254 -14.47 12.66 -6.02
N CYS A 255 -14.40 11.43 -5.49
CA CYS A 255 -15.53 10.50 -5.38
C CYS A 255 -16.06 10.36 -3.94
N ILE A 256 -15.26 10.71 -2.94
CA ILE A 256 -15.63 10.76 -1.51
C ILE A 256 -14.89 11.94 -0.89
N ASP A 257 -15.61 13.00 -0.52
CA ASP A 257 -15.09 14.28 0.01
C ASP A 257 -13.92 14.06 0.98
N SER A 258 -12.76 14.68 0.72
CA SER A 258 -11.52 14.47 1.49
C SER A 258 -11.61 14.92 2.96
N THR A 259 -12.68 15.61 3.35
CA THR A 259 -12.97 15.97 4.75
C THR A 259 -13.78 14.90 5.50
N VAL A 260 -14.12 13.78 4.86
CA VAL A 260 -14.86 12.66 5.46
C VAL A 260 -13.91 11.73 6.21
N ASP A 261 -14.26 11.43 7.46
CA ASP A 261 -13.50 10.53 8.34
C ASP A 261 -13.39 9.10 7.77
N ALA A 262 -12.22 8.46 7.94
CA ALA A 262 -11.92 7.09 7.49
C ALA A 262 -13.01 6.07 7.86
N GLU A 263 -13.63 6.19 9.03
CA GLU A 263 -14.72 5.34 9.52
C GLU A 263 -15.94 5.30 8.58
N THR A 264 -16.15 6.36 7.79
CA THR A 264 -17.26 6.45 6.83
C THR A 264 -16.95 5.73 5.51
N VAL A 265 -15.67 5.54 5.19
CA VAL A 265 -15.19 4.96 3.92
C VAL A 265 -14.91 3.47 4.05
N LEU A 266 -14.49 3.03 5.24
CA LEU A 266 -14.27 1.61 5.53
C LEU A 266 -15.59 0.86 5.81
N PRO A 267 -15.73 -0.39 5.36
CA PRO A 267 -16.86 -1.24 5.74
C PRO A 267 -16.78 -1.63 7.23
N VAL A 268 -17.94 -1.83 7.86
CA VAL A 268 -18.25 -2.05 9.30
C VAL A 268 -17.39 -3.10 10.05
N ARG A 269 -16.51 -3.85 9.38
CA ARG A 269 -15.59 -4.84 9.98
C ARG A 269 -14.11 -4.54 9.75
N ILE A 270 -13.74 -3.39 9.17
CA ILE A 270 -12.36 -2.93 9.10
C ILE A 270 -12.27 -1.71 10.00
N LYS A 271 -11.52 -1.84 11.10
CA LYS A 271 -11.22 -0.71 11.97
C LYS A 271 -10.16 0.17 11.28
N PRO A 272 -10.41 1.47 11.05
CA PRO A 272 -9.36 2.35 10.54
C PRO A 272 -8.23 2.47 11.57
N LEU A 273 -7.01 2.57 11.06
CA LEU A 273 -5.81 2.86 11.83
C LEU A 273 -5.21 4.20 11.42
N GLU A 274 -5.16 4.45 10.11
CA GLU A 274 -4.45 5.59 9.54
C GLU A 274 -5.16 6.12 8.27
N GLN A 275 -5.03 7.42 7.99
CA GLN A 275 -5.46 8.04 6.73
C GLN A 275 -4.44 9.12 6.33
N LEU A 276 -3.88 8.97 5.13
CA LEU A 276 -2.79 9.81 4.62
C LEU A 276 -3.13 10.34 3.22
N THR A 277 -2.97 11.64 2.98
CA THR A 277 -3.12 12.26 1.66
C THR A 277 -1.89 12.02 0.79
N LEU A 278 -2.07 11.76 -0.51
CA LEU A 278 -0.95 11.44 -1.42
C LEU A 278 -0.30 12.65 -2.10
N GLU A 279 -0.56 13.88 -1.62
CA GLU A 279 0.19 15.05 -2.08
C GLU A 279 1.64 14.99 -1.55
N PRO A 280 2.65 15.40 -2.34
CA PRO A 280 2.57 16.11 -3.63
C PRO A 280 2.49 15.19 -4.86
N TYR A 281 2.41 13.87 -4.69
CA TYR A 281 2.55 12.88 -5.77
C TYR A 281 1.28 12.72 -6.60
N GLU A 282 0.13 12.59 -5.96
CA GLU A 282 -1.19 12.39 -6.55
C GLU A 282 -2.20 13.31 -5.86
N ARG A 283 -2.77 14.27 -6.60
CA ARG A 283 -3.81 15.17 -6.08
C ARG A 283 -5.13 14.44 -5.94
N ASP A 284 -5.97 14.93 -5.02
CA ASP A 284 -7.31 14.40 -4.77
C ASP A 284 -7.33 12.88 -4.49
N HIS A 285 -6.30 12.37 -3.80
CA HIS A 285 -6.21 10.98 -3.37
C HIS A 285 -5.71 10.87 -1.92
N CYS A 286 -6.19 9.84 -1.24
CA CYS A 286 -5.63 9.37 0.02
C CYS A 286 -5.37 7.85 -0.03
N ILE A 287 -4.57 7.37 0.91
CA ILE A 287 -4.61 5.99 1.37
C ILE A 287 -5.27 5.96 2.74
N VAL A 288 -6.09 4.93 2.98
CA VAL A 288 -6.59 4.55 4.30
C VAL A 288 -6.05 3.17 4.64
N VAL A 289 -5.46 3.04 5.82
CA VAL A 289 -4.99 1.79 6.40
C VAL A 289 -5.99 1.35 7.47
N GLY A 290 -6.34 0.08 7.50
CA GLY A 290 -7.21 -0.49 8.51
C GLY A 290 -6.95 -1.97 8.78
N LYS A 291 -7.45 -2.44 9.92
CA LYS A 291 -7.32 -3.83 10.39
C LYS A 291 -8.67 -4.53 10.36
N TYR A 292 -8.75 -5.70 9.74
CA TYR A 292 -10.00 -6.46 9.69
C TYR A 292 -10.28 -7.17 11.01
N MET A 293 -11.52 -7.04 11.47
CA MET A 293 -12.02 -7.58 12.73
C MET A 293 -13.18 -8.52 12.43
N ARG A 294 -12.90 -9.82 12.30
CA ARG A 294 -13.86 -10.85 11.92
C ARG A 294 -14.93 -11.08 12.98
N GLY A 295 -14.60 -10.81 14.25
CA GLY A 295 -15.56 -10.76 15.37
C GLY A 295 -16.50 -9.54 15.36
N GLY A 296 -16.12 -8.45 14.69
CA GLY A 296 -16.70 -7.11 14.88
C GLY A 296 -15.73 -6.16 15.58
N ILE A 297 -16.07 -4.87 15.61
CA ILE A 297 -15.35 -3.80 16.33
C ILE A 297 -15.91 -3.68 17.75
#